data_AF-A0AB39HI18-F1
#
_entry.id   AF-A0AB39HI18-F1
#
_cell.length_a   1.000
_cell.length_b   1.000
_cell.length_c   1.000
_cell.angle_alpha   90.00
_cell.angle_beta   90.00
_cell.angle_gamma   90.00
#
_symmetry.space_group_name_H-M   'P 1'
#
loop_
_entity.id
_entity.type
_entity.pdbx_description
1 polymer ?
#
loop_
_entity_poly.entity_id
_entity_poly.type
_entity_poly.pdbx_seq_one_letter_code
_entity_poly.pdbx_strand_id
1 'polypeptide(L)'
;MNFDQNIISTMAELETFIRAAESGTLGIDQVAGIALATNNADGRRFIALLDDKQQLLLGRWVTEEIFHQGQDLVRYGKTSTH
;
A
#
# COMPACT_ATOMS: atom_id res chain seq x y z
N MET A 1 7.46 13.12 4.80
CA MET A 1 6.77 11.90 4.37
C MET A 1 6.07 11.33 5.60
N ASN A 2 4.74 11.20 5.57
CA ASN A 2 3.98 10.63 6.69
C ASN A 2 3.97 9.11 6.54
N PHE A 3 4.95 8.45 7.14
CA PHE A 3 4.96 7.00 7.28
C PHE A 3 4.35 6.65 8.63
N ASP A 4 3.30 5.84 8.62
CA ASP A 4 2.75 5.27 9.85
C ASP A 4 3.80 4.35 10.50
N GLN A 5 3.96 4.44 11.82
CA GLN A 5 4.97 3.63 12.52
C GLN A 5 4.59 2.14 12.61
N ASN A 6 3.36 1.80 12.24
CA ASN A 6 2.89 0.43 12.23
C ASN A 6 3.38 -0.30 10.96
N ILE A 7 4.06 -1.43 11.15
CA ILE A 7 4.60 -2.27 10.07
C ILE A 7 3.58 -3.36 9.77
N ILE A 8 3.12 -3.43 8.53
CA ILE A 8 2.28 -4.52 8.02
C ILE A 8 3.14 -5.77 7.96
N SER A 9 2.80 -6.75 8.79
CA SER A 9 3.55 -8.00 8.89
C SER A 9 2.73 -9.21 8.44
N THR A 10 1.43 -9.02 8.17
CA THR A 10 0.51 -10.06 7.72
C THR A 10 -0.31 -9.64 6.50
N MET A 11 -0.78 -10.60 5.70
CA MET A 11 -1.62 -10.35 4.52
C MET A 11 -2.97 -9.72 4.90
N ALA A 12 -3.55 -10.15 6.03
CA ALA A 12 -4.80 -9.60 6.53
C ALA A 12 -4.70 -8.09 6.82
N GLU A 13 -3.57 -7.64 7.38
CA GLU A 13 -3.31 -6.22 7.59
C GLU A 13 -3.11 -5.47 6.27
N LEU A 14 -2.40 -6.08 5.30
CA LEU A 14 -2.20 -5.50 3.97
C LEU A 14 -3.54 -5.27 3.26
N GLU A 15 -4.39 -6.29 3.22
CA GLU A 15 -5.70 -6.19 2.58
C GLU A 15 -6.62 -5.21 3.31
N THR A 16 -6.55 -5.17 4.64
CA THR A 16 -7.32 -4.19 5.44
C THR A 16 -6.87 -2.77 5.11
N PHE A 17 -5.56 -2.55 4.97
CA PHE A 17 -5.02 -1.25 4.59
C PHE A 17 -5.46 -0.84 3.17
N ILE A 18 -5.38 -1.76 2.21
CA ILE A 18 -5.84 -1.55 0.83
C ILE A 18 -7.33 -1.20 0.81
N ARG A 19 -8.17 -2.03 1.46
CA ARG A 19 -9.62 -1.81 1.55
C ARG A 19 -9.97 -0.50 2.24
N ALA A 20 -9.26 -0.13 3.31
CA ALA A 20 -9.48 1.13 4.03
C ALA A 20 -9.12 2.35 3.17
N ALA A 21 -8.07 2.22 2.34
CA ALA A 21 -7.67 3.24 1.40
C ALA A 21 -8.69 3.41 0.26
N GLU A 22 -9.20 2.31 -0.30
CA GLU A 22 -10.25 2.36 -1.33
C GLU A 22 -11.61 2.82 -0.78
N SER A 23 -11.95 2.44 0.45
CA SER A 23 -13.21 2.82 1.08
C SER A 23 -13.22 4.27 1.58
N GLY A 24 -12.10 4.99 1.52
CA GLY A 24 -11.98 6.35 2.06
C GLY A 24 -12.02 6.43 3.60
N THR A 25 -12.03 5.29 4.29
CA THR A 25 -12.12 5.22 5.77
C THR A 25 -10.89 5.82 6.45
N LEU A 26 -9.78 5.94 5.73
CA LEU A 26 -8.55 6.60 6.21
C LEU A 26 -8.67 8.14 6.26
N GLY A 27 -9.79 8.72 5.83
CA GLY A 27 -9.95 10.19 5.75
C GLY A 27 -9.10 10.83 4.65
N ILE A 28 -8.62 10.01 3.71
CA ILE A 28 -7.86 10.44 2.54
C ILE A 28 -8.81 10.38 1.35
N ASP A 29 -9.38 11.53 1.01
CA ASP A 29 -10.45 11.65 0.01
C ASP A 29 -9.97 11.36 -1.42
N GLN A 30 -8.65 11.41 -1.65
CA GLN A 30 -8.08 11.41 -2.99
C GLN A 30 -7.11 10.25 -3.24
N VAL A 31 -7.36 9.07 -2.66
CA VAL A 31 -6.58 7.89 -3.04
C VAL A 31 -7.00 7.46 -4.45
N ALA A 32 -6.15 7.72 -5.44
CA ALA A 32 -6.37 7.29 -6.82
C ALA A 32 -5.62 5.99 -7.15
N GLY A 33 -4.61 5.63 -6.35
CA GLY A 33 -3.84 4.42 -6.58
C GLY A 33 -3.11 3.93 -5.34
N ILE A 34 -2.71 2.66 -5.40
CA ILE A 34 -1.93 1.99 -4.36
C ILE A 34 -0.76 1.32 -5.05
N ALA A 35 0.44 1.50 -4.52
CA ALA A 35 1.67 0.96 -5.07
C ALA A 35 2.58 0.40 -3.99
N LEU A 36 3.33 -0.64 -4.29
CA LEU A 36 4.41 -1.13 -3.44
C LEU A 36 5.73 -0.51 -3.91
N ALA A 37 6.44 0.14 -2.99
CA ALA A 37 7.69 0.82 -3.27
C ALA A 37 8.76 0.43 -2.25
N THR A 38 10.01 0.68 -2.62
CA THR A 38 11.17 0.48 -1.73
C THR A 38 11.78 1.84 -1.44
N ASN A 39 12.03 2.12 -0.17
CA ASN A 39 12.59 3.40 0.24
C ASN A 39 14.10 3.39 0.01
N ASN A 40 14.60 4.24 -0.88
CA ASN A 40 16.03 4.27 -1.21
C ASN A 40 16.93 4.70 -0.03
N ALA A 41 16.37 5.37 0.98
CA ALA A 41 17.15 5.83 2.14
C ALA A 41 17.47 4.71 3.15
N ASP A 42 16.61 3.69 3.26
CA ASP A 42 16.76 2.61 4.27
C ASP A 42 16.70 1.20 3.65
N GLY A 43 16.29 1.07 2.39
CA GLY A 43 16.04 -0.21 1.72
C GLY A 43 14.76 -0.92 2.17
N ARG A 44 14.01 -0.34 3.12
CA ARG A 44 12.74 -0.90 3.58
C ARG A 44 11.65 -0.80 2.53
N ARG A 45 10.84 -1.85 2.49
CA ARG A 45 9.67 -1.97 1.62
C ARG A 45 8.48 -1.31 2.30
N PHE A 46 7.68 -0.62 1.51
CA PHE A 46 6.48 0.04 2.00
C PHE A 46 5.38 0.04 0.95
N ILE A 47 4.14 0.10 1.40
CA ILE A 47 2.99 0.35 0.57
C ILE A 47 2.70 1.86 0.58
N ALA A 48 2.48 2.42 -0.59
CA ALA A 48 2.26 3.83 -0.88
C ALA A 48 0.84 4.03 -1.40
N LEU A 49 0.08 4.90 -0.72
CA LEU A 49 -1.15 5.45 -1.25
C LEU A 49 -0.80 6.68 -2.09
N LEU A 50 -1.30 6.70 -3.31
CA LEU A 50 -1.03 7.71 -4.31
C LEU A 50 -2.30 8.51 -4.61
N ASP A 51 -2.12 9.83 -4.75
CA ASP A 51 -3.13 10.73 -5.31
C ASP A 51 -3.25 10.56 -6.83
N ASP A 52 -4.27 11.18 -7.43
CA ASP A 52 -4.44 11.28 -8.89
C ASP A 52 -3.16 11.80 -9.59
N LYS A 53 -2.39 12.65 -8.90
CA LYS A 53 -1.08 13.14 -9.37
C LYS A 53 0.10 12.20 -9.15
N GLN A 54 -0.13 10.94 -8.77
CA GLN A 54 0.89 9.96 -8.38
C GLN A 54 1.79 10.44 -7.22
N GLN A 55 1.27 11.34 -6.37
CA GLN A 55 1.96 11.86 -5.20
C GLN A 55 1.72 10.93 -4.00
N LEU A 56 2.77 10.60 -3.25
CA LEU A 56 2.65 9.82 -2.01
C LEU A 56 1.82 10.60 -0.97
N LEU A 57 0.62 10.12 -0.67
CA LEU A 57 -0.26 10.65 0.37
C LEU A 57 0.08 10.04 1.73
N LEU A 58 0.14 8.71 1.78
CA LEU A 58 0.41 7.95 2.99
C LEU A 58 1.25 6.72 2.65
N GLY A 59 2.28 6.46 3.46
CA GLY A 59 3.08 5.25 3.35
C GLY A 59 2.95 4.39 4.60
N ARG A 60 2.91 3.07 4.44
CA ARG A 60 3.05 2.12 5.56
C ARG A 60 4.17 1.14 5.29
N TRP A 61 5.01 0.89 6.28
CA TRP A 61 6.07 -0.10 6.17
C TRP A 61 5.48 -1.50 6.04
N VAL A 62 6.11 -2.34 5.23
CA VAL A 62 5.73 -3.74 5.08
C VAL A 62 6.97 -4.62 5.23
N THR A 63 6.78 -5.84 5.70
CA THR A 63 7.85 -6.84 5.69
C THR A 63 8.15 -7.30 4.26
N GLU A 64 9.35 -7.87 4.06
CA GLU A 64 9.75 -8.42 2.77
C GLU A 64 8.78 -9.49 2.26
N GLU A 65 8.35 -10.39 3.15
CA GLU A 65 7.37 -11.43 2.84
C GLU A 65 6.05 -10.85 2.32
N ILE A 66 5.53 -9.82 2.98
CA ILE A 66 4.28 -9.15 2.58
C ILE A 66 4.46 -8.33 1.31
N PHE A 67 5.63 -7.74 1.09
CA PHE A 67 5.93 -7.09 -0.18
C PHE A 67 5.85 -8.08 -1.34
N HIS A 68 6.46 -9.26 -1.21
CA HIS A 68 6.44 -10.28 -2.26
C HIS A 68 5.04 -10.88 -2.47
N GLN A 69 4.32 -11.22 -1.40
CA GLN A 69 2.96 -11.76 -1.52
C GLN A 69 1.95 -10.69 -1.98
N GLY A 70 2.12 -9.46 -1.50
CA GLY A 70 1.27 -8.31 -1.81
C GLY A 70 1.47 -7.74 -3.20
N GLN A 71 2.59 -8.05 -3.88
CA GLN A 71 2.82 -7.66 -5.27
C GLN A 71 1.71 -8.18 -6.18
N ASP A 72 1.23 -9.40 -5.94
CA ASP A 72 0.13 -9.98 -6.69
C ASP A 72 -1.16 -9.18 -6.41
N LEU A 73 -1.47 -8.94 -5.14
CA LEU A 73 -2.66 -8.20 -4.72
C LEU A 73 -2.74 -6.77 -5.28
N VAL A 74 -1.62 -6.04 -5.25
CA VAL A 74 -1.53 -4.67 -5.77
C VAL A 74 -1.51 -4.65 -7.31
N ARG A 75 -0.89 -5.65 -7.95
CA ARG A 75 -0.80 -5.72 -9.41
C ARG A 75 -2.07 -6.25 -10.08
N TYR A 76 -2.75 -7.22 -9.46
CA TYR A 76 -3.93 -7.89 -9.99
C TYR A 76 -5.24 -7.37 -9.40
N GLY A 77 -5.24 -6.21 -8.73
CA GLY A 77 -6.41 -5.57 -8.14
C GLY A 77 -7.64 -5.40 -9.04
N LYS A 78 -7.59 -5.76 -10.35
CA LYS A 78 -8.75 -5.90 -11.25
C LYS A 78 -8.72 -7.06 -12.26
N THR A 79 -7.95 -8.14 -12.08
CA THR A 79 -8.02 -9.28 -13.03
C THR A 79 -7.94 -10.65 -12.36
N SER A 80 -8.98 -11.02 -11.62
CA SER A 80 -9.43 -12.42 -11.66
C SER A 80 -10.44 -12.55 -12.80
N THR A 81 -9.94 -12.62 -14.04
CA THR A 81 -10.67 -13.27 -15.13
C THR A 81 -9.98 -14.60 -15.36
N HIS A 82 -10.56 -15.65 -14.79
CA HIS A 82 -10.50 -16.98 -15.37
C HIS A 82 -11.92 -17.52 -15.42
#